data_AF-A0A842KUV3-F1
#
_entry.id   AF-A0A842KUV3-F1
#
_cell.length_a   1.000
_cell.length_b   1.000
_cell.length_c   1.000
_cell.angle_alpha   90.00
_cell.angle_beta   90.00
_cell.angle_gamma   90.00
#
_symmetry.space_group_name_H-M   'P 1'
#
loop_
_entity.id
_entity.type
_entity.pdbx_description
1 polymer ?
#
loop_
_entity_poly.entity_id
_entity_poly.type
_entity_poly.pdbx_seq_one_letter_code
_entity_poly.pdbx_strand_id
1 'polypeptide(L)'
;LYPFLGYLIELYKKAGCTVFLVTNGTLPNAISSLSSLPTQLYISLTAYDYESFIKLNRPLSKSLWASILKSLEILKSLECPTVLRITSIKGLNMNAPDAFAKIINKYEPLYVETKAYMHIGYSMYRLKRENMPSHDDIKIFAKLIAEQTGYNIIGESKASRVVLLSKKLISPKKFN
;
A
#
# COMPACT_ATOMS: atom_id res chain seq x y z
N LEU A 1 -1.34 -18.89 3.09
CA LEU A 1 -0.07 -18.21 2.74
C LEU A 1 0.75 -19.21 1.94
N TYR A 2 1.31 -18.80 0.79
CA TYR A 2 1.93 -19.73 -0.17
C TYR A 2 3.45 -19.80 0.03
N PRO A 3 4.02 -20.98 0.38
CA PRO A 3 5.43 -21.10 0.74
C PRO A 3 6.40 -20.95 -0.44
N PHE A 4 5.95 -21.24 -1.67
CA PHE A 4 6.79 -21.18 -2.87
C PHE A 4 6.64 -19.87 -3.64
N LEU A 5 6.31 -18.77 -2.94
CA LEU A 5 5.99 -17.48 -3.56
C LEU A 5 7.12 -16.95 -4.45
N GLY A 6 8.37 -17.03 -4.00
CA GLY A 6 9.53 -16.61 -4.78
C GLY A 6 9.68 -17.41 -6.08
N TYR A 7 9.51 -18.73 -6.01
CA TYR A 7 9.56 -19.61 -7.18
C TYR A 7 8.42 -19.34 -8.17
N LEU A 8 7.21 -19.08 -7.67
CA LEU A 8 6.08 -18.72 -8.52
C LEU A 8 6.32 -17.39 -9.27
N ILE A 9 6.88 -16.39 -8.58
CA ILE A 9 7.28 -15.13 -9.21
C ILE A 9 8.30 -15.39 -10.32
N GLU A 10 9.29 -16.24 -10.07
CA GLU A 10 10.31 -16.62 -11.05
C GLU A 10 9.68 -17.25 -12.30
N LEU A 11 8.76 -18.19 -12.14
CA LEU A 11 8.07 -18.85 -13.26
C LEU A 11 7.31 -17.86 -14.14
N TYR A 12 6.55 -16.93 -13.53
CA TYR A 12 5.82 -15.92 -14.28
C TYR A 12 6.77 -14.97 -15.03
N LYS A 13 7.87 -14.55 -14.40
CA LYS A 13 8.86 -13.70 -15.07
C LYS A 13 9.54 -14.42 -16.23
N LYS A 14 9.86 -15.72 -16.09
CA LYS A 14 10.40 -16.55 -17.19
C LYS A 14 9.44 -16.68 -18.36
N ALA A 15 8.12 -16.66 -18.09
CA ALA A 15 7.08 -16.64 -19.12
C ALA A 15 6.86 -15.24 -19.74
N GLY A 16 7.69 -14.24 -19.40
CA GLY A 16 7.56 -12.87 -19.91
C GLY A 16 6.48 -12.04 -19.22
N CYS A 17 5.89 -12.51 -18.11
CA CYS A 17 4.88 -11.74 -17.40
C CYS A 17 5.50 -10.66 -16.52
N THR A 18 4.83 -9.51 -16.44
CA THR A 18 5.07 -8.52 -15.38
C THR A 18 4.35 -8.96 -14.10
N VAL A 19 5.07 -9.04 -12.99
CA VAL A 19 4.53 -9.59 -11.73
C VAL A 19 4.38 -8.51 -10.66
N PHE A 20 3.17 -8.38 -10.12
CA PHE A 20 2.84 -7.45 -9.04
C PHE A 20 2.49 -8.25 -7.79
N LEU A 21 3.31 -8.14 -6.74
CA LEU A 21 3.03 -8.78 -5.46
C LEU A 21 2.32 -7.81 -4.54
N VAL A 22 1.14 -8.18 -4.03
CA VAL A 22 0.40 -7.40 -3.04
C VAL A 22 0.30 -8.18 -1.74
N THR A 23 0.74 -7.57 -0.64
CA THR A 23 0.68 -8.14 0.71
C THR A 23 0.16 -7.14 1.73
N ASN A 24 -0.40 -7.63 2.82
CA ASN A 24 -0.76 -6.81 3.99
C ASN A 24 0.45 -6.58 4.93
N GLY A 25 1.61 -7.18 4.62
CA GLY A 25 2.85 -7.00 5.39
C GLY A 25 2.93 -7.78 6.70
N THR A 26 2.00 -8.69 7.02
CA THR A 26 2.03 -9.38 8.32
C THR A 26 3.10 -10.48 8.41
N LEU A 27 3.71 -10.88 7.29
CA LEU A 27 4.78 -11.87 7.22
C LEU A 27 6.07 -11.28 6.61
N PRO A 28 6.93 -10.62 7.41
CA PRO A 28 8.19 -10.05 6.91
C PRO A 28 9.11 -11.11 6.29
N ASN A 29 9.19 -12.30 6.91
CA ASN A 29 10.05 -13.39 6.43
C ASN A 29 9.69 -13.83 5.00
N ALA A 30 8.40 -13.80 4.63
CA ALA A 30 7.97 -14.16 3.28
C ALA A 30 8.39 -13.14 2.21
N ILE A 31 8.68 -11.89 2.61
CA ILE A 31 9.21 -10.85 1.74
C ILE A 31 10.74 -10.99 1.64
N SER A 32 11.42 -11.15 2.78
CA SER A 32 12.88 -11.25 2.81
C SER A 32 13.41 -12.55 2.20
N SER A 33 12.61 -13.63 2.18
CA SER A 33 13.01 -14.93 1.62
C SER A 33 12.59 -15.13 0.17
N LEU A 34 12.18 -14.07 -0.55
CA LEU A 34 11.82 -14.20 -1.95
C LEU A 34 13.04 -14.58 -2.78
N SER A 35 13.03 -15.77 -3.39
CA SER A 35 14.07 -16.22 -4.32
C SER A 35 14.10 -15.41 -5.62
N SER A 36 12.98 -14.78 -5.99
CA SER A 36 12.88 -13.87 -7.13
C SER A 36 12.02 -12.67 -6.75
N LEU A 37 12.52 -11.46 -7.03
CA LEU A 37 11.75 -10.23 -6.79
C LEU A 37 10.67 -10.04 -7.86
N PRO A 38 9.46 -9.59 -7.46
CA PRO A 38 8.42 -9.21 -8.41
C PRO A 38 8.87 -7.99 -9.22
N THR A 39 8.14 -7.67 -10.29
CA THR A 39 8.37 -6.42 -11.01
C THR A 39 7.99 -5.21 -10.16
N GLN A 40 7.00 -5.35 -9.28
CA GLN A 40 6.66 -4.34 -8.27
C GLN A 40 6.06 -5.00 -7.02
N LEU A 41 6.44 -4.51 -5.83
CA LEU A 41 5.94 -5.01 -4.54
C LEU A 41 5.09 -3.95 -3.84
N TYR A 42 3.91 -4.35 -3.37
CA TYR A 42 2.97 -3.53 -2.63
C TYR A 42 2.81 -4.03 -1.20
N ILE A 43 2.96 -3.11 -0.25
CA ILE A 43 2.40 -3.28 1.10
C ILE A 43 1.14 -2.42 1.19
N SER A 44 0.00 -3.06 1.44
CA SER A 44 -1.30 -2.40 1.54
C SER A 44 -1.65 -2.15 3.01
N LEU A 45 -1.82 -0.88 3.38
CA LEU A 45 -2.21 -0.46 4.71
C LEU A 45 -3.62 0.15 4.73
N THR A 46 -4.32 -0.11 5.83
CA THR A 46 -5.54 0.62 6.25
C THR A 46 -5.30 1.41 7.53
N ALA A 47 -4.36 0.96 8.36
CA ALA A 47 -4.01 1.53 9.65
C ALA A 47 -2.72 2.35 9.57
N TYR A 48 -2.63 3.34 10.45
CA TYR A 48 -1.52 4.31 10.54
C TYR A 48 -0.82 4.28 11.92
N ASP A 49 -1.32 3.49 12.86
CA ASP A 49 -0.75 3.24 14.17
C ASP A 49 -1.30 1.92 14.73
N TYR A 50 -0.85 1.55 15.93
CA TYR A 50 -1.29 0.32 16.60
C TYR A 50 -2.79 0.32 16.91
N GLU A 51 -3.35 1.44 17.40
CA GLU A 51 -4.76 1.51 17.79
C GLU A 51 -5.71 1.42 16.59
N SER A 52 -5.40 2.14 15.51
CA SER A 52 -6.11 2.03 14.23
C SER A 52 -5.97 0.63 13.64
N PHE A 53 -4.84 -0.05 13.82
CA PHE A 53 -4.66 -1.44 13.39
C PHE A 53 -5.60 -2.40 14.13
N ILE A 54 -5.67 -2.32 15.46
CA ILE A 54 -6.62 -3.13 16.24
C ILE A 54 -8.06 -2.87 15.79
N LYS A 55 -8.43 -1.59 15.64
CA LYS A 55 -9.80 -1.18 15.30
C LYS A 55 -10.21 -1.57 13.88
N LEU A 56 -9.37 -1.28 12.89
CA LEU A 56 -9.71 -1.41 11.47
C LEU A 56 -9.45 -2.82 10.94
N ASN A 57 -8.34 -3.44 11.36
CA ASN A 57 -7.92 -4.74 10.82
C ASN A 57 -8.46 -5.92 11.62
N ARG A 58 -8.88 -5.73 12.88
CA ARG A 58 -9.34 -6.80 13.79
C ARG A 58 -8.43 -8.04 13.72
N PRO A 59 -7.13 -7.87 14.00
CA PRO A 59 -6.15 -8.90 13.74
C PRO A 59 -6.32 -10.09 14.69
N LEU A 60 -5.96 -11.30 14.23
CA LEU A 60 -5.92 -12.50 15.07
C LEU A 60 -4.87 -12.38 16.19
N SER A 61 -3.80 -11.62 15.96
CA SER A 61 -2.80 -11.30 16.97
C SER A 61 -2.43 -9.83 16.90
N LYS A 62 -2.34 -9.19 18.08
CA LYS A 62 -1.94 -7.79 18.21
C LYS A 62 -0.46 -7.56 17.86
N SER A 63 0.39 -8.59 18.00
CA SER A 63 1.82 -8.50 17.64
C SER A 63 2.06 -8.32 16.14
N LEU A 64 1.05 -8.55 15.29
CA LEU A 64 1.16 -8.40 13.84
C LEU A 64 1.43 -6.97 13.40
N TRP A 65 1.14 -5.95 14.23
CA TRP A 65 1.54 -4.58 13.93
C TRP A 65 3.05 -4.45 13.84
N ALA A 66 3.79 -5.01 14.79
CA ALA A 66 5.26 -5.01 14.76
C ALA A 66 5.81 -5.75 13.53
N SER A 67 5.14 -6.83 13.10
CA SER A 67 5.48 -7.55 11.86
C SER A 67 5.28 -6.69 10.61
N ILE A 68 4.22 -5.87 10.56
CA ILE A 68 3.99 -4.91 9.47
C ILE A 68 5.10 -3.88 9.43
N LEU A 69 5.49 -3.32 10.58
CA LEU A 69 6.60 -2.36 10.65
C LEU A 69 7.91 -2.96 10.13
N LYS A 70 8.23 -4.22 10.50
CA LYS A 70 9.38 -4.95 9.94
C LYS A 70 9.28 -5.12 8.43
N SER A 71 8.11 -5.44 7.90
CA SER A 71 7.90 -5.54 6.45
C SER A 71 8.12 -4.20 5.73
N LEU A 72 7.75 -3.08 6.37
CA LEU A 72 8.01 -1.75 5.82
C LEU A 72 9.50 -1.39 5.84
N GLU A 73 10.26 -1.83 6.85
CA GLU A 73 11.73 -1.67 6.91
C GLU A 73 12.43 -2.34 5.74
N ILE A 74 11.95 -3.53 5.35
CA ILE A 74 12.50 -4.30 4.21
C ILE A 74 12.34 -3.54 2.88
N LEU A 75 11.34 -2.66 2.72
CA LEU A 75 11.08 -1.99 1.44
C LEU A 75 12.28 -1.21 0.90
N LYS A 76 13.10 -0.62 1.77
CA LYS A 76 14.28 0.16 1.35
C LYS A 76 15.40 -0.70 0.78
N SER A 77 15.47 -1.98 1.16
CA SER A 77 16.53 -2.88 0.70
C SER A 77 16.18 -3.62 -0.58
N LEU A 78 14.96 -3.47 -1.10
CA LEU A 78 14.52 -4.16 -2.31
C LEU A 78 14.95 -3.39 -3.56
N GLU A 79 15.49 -4.11 -4.54
CA GLU A 79 15.90 -3.54 -5.83
C GLU A 79 14.70 -3.33 -6.78
N CYS A 80 13.57 -3.97 -6.50
CA CYS A 80 12.33 -3.74 -7.26
C CYS A 80 11.58 -2.48 -6.77
N PRO A 81 10.82 -1.81 -7.64
CA PRO A 81 9.86 -0.79 -7.24
C PRO A 81 8.98 -1.21 -6.06
N THR A 82 8.92 -0.37 -5.03
CA THR A 82 8.08 -0.59 -3.83
C THR A 82 6.95 0.42 -3.75
N VAL A 83 5.78 -0.06 -3.33
CA VAL A 83 4.57 0.76 -3.19
C VAL A 83 3.99 0.59 -1.80
N LEU A 84 3.76 1.72 -1.12
CA LEU A 84 2.88 1.77 0.03
C LEU A 84 1.49 2.17 -0.45
N ARG A 85 0.56 1.22 -0.46
CA ARG A 85 -0.83 1.48 -0.87
C ARG A 85 -1.69 1.72 0.35
N ILE A 86 -2.28 2.90 0.44
CA ILE A 86 -3.25 3.27 1.46
C ILE A 86 -4.64 3.02 0.91
N THR A 87 -5.37 2.07 1.52
CA THR A 87 -6.81 1.92 1.24
C THR A 87 -7.57 2.94 2.07
N SER A 88 -7.94 4.05 1.43
CA SER A 88 -8.55 5.22 2.03
C SER A 88 -10.04 5.01 2.25
N ILE A 89 -10.49 5.11 3.50
CA ILE A 89 -11.86 4.87 3.94
C ILE A 89 -12.38 6.13 4.64
N LYS A 90 -13.44 6.72 4.06
CA LYS A 90 -14.03 7.97 4.54
C LYS A 90 -14.58 7.79 5.96
N GLY A 91 -14.25 8.72 6.84
CA GLY A 91 -14.65 8.71 8.26
C GLY A 91 -13.91 7.70 9.14
N LEU A 92 -12.90 6.97 8.61
CA LEU A 92 -12.15 5.98 9.39
C LEU A 92 -10.64 6.23 9.43
N ASN A 93 -9.99 6.42 8.28
CA ASN A 93 -8.54 6.63 8.24
C ASN A 93 -8.09 7.86 7.42
N MET A 94 -8.99 8.47 6.65
CA MET A 94 -8.68 9.65 5.84
C MET A 94 -8.50 10.93 6.68
N ASN A 95 -8.81 10.88 7.97
CA ASN A 95 -8.60 11.96 8.93
C ASN A 95 -7.18 11.97 9.53
N ALA A 96 -6.29 11.06 9.11
CA ALA A 96 -4.94 10.93 9.67
C ALA A 96 -3.81 11.05 8.61
N PRO A 97 -3.84 12.05 7.71
CA PRO A 97 -2.78 12.23 6.71
C PRO A 97 -1.39 12.35 7.37
N ASP A 98 -1.29 13.05 8.50
CA ASP A 98 -0.04 13.24 9.23
C ASP A 98 0.56 11.93 9.76
N ALA A 99 -0.31 11.01 10.20
CA ALA A 99 0.14 9.71 10.70
C ALA A 99 0.66 8.83 9.55
N PHE A 100 -0.02 8.84 8.39
CA PHE A 100 0.51 8.20 7.20
C PHE A 100 1.80 8.86 6.70
N ALA A 101 1.90 10.19 6.75
CA ALA A 101 3.11 10.92 6.37
C ALA A 101 4.32 10.50 7.22
N LYS A 102 4.14 10.30 8.54
CA LYS A 102 5.19 9.75 9.43
C LYS A 102 5.67 8.37 8.97
N ILE A 103 4.75 7.47 8.61
CA ILE A 103 5.10 6.15 8.08
C ILE A 103 5.86 6.29 6.76
N ILE A 104 5.36 7.10 5.83
CA ILE A 104 5.95 7.31 4.51
C ILE A 104 7.37 7.89 4.64
N ASN A 105 7.57 8.92 5.45
CA ASN A 105 8.88 9.53 5.67
C ASN A 105 9.87 8.57 6.33
N LYS A 106 9.40 7.68 7.21
CA LYS A 106 10.26 6.69 7.85
C LYS A 106 10.73 5.61 6.85
N TYR A 107 9.81 5.09 6.05
CA TYR A 107 10.06 3.90 5.23
C TYR A 107 10.34 4.19 3.74
N GLU A 108 10.10 5.41 3.29
CA GLU A 108 10.43 5.96 1.95
C GLU A 108 10.20 5.00 0.77
N PRO A 109 8.97 4.47 0.59
CA PRO A 109 8.65 3.63 -0.57
C PRO A 109 8.83 4.42 -1.88
N LEU A 110 9.13 3.76 -3.00
CA LEU A 110 9.25 4.47 -4.29
C LEU A 110 7.95 5.18 -4.68
N TYR A 111 6.82 4.53 -4.41
CA TYR A 111 5.49 5.07 -4.64
C TYR A 111 4.62 5.03 -3.39
N VAL A 112 3.73 6.01 -3.28
CA VAL A 112 2.58 5.99 -2.37
C VAL A 112 1.33 6.02 -3.22
N GLU A 113 0.41 5.11 -2.97
CA GLU A 113 -0.83 5.01 -3.73
C GLU A 113 -2.02 5.16 -2.78
N THR A 114 -2.73 6.29 -2.86
CA THR A 114 -3.97 6.50 -2.09
C THR A 114 -5.14 6.04 -2.94
N LYS A 115 -5.84 4.99 -2.51
CA LYS A 115 -6.92 4.36 -3.28
C LYS A 115 -8.19 4.30 -2.46
N ALA A 116 -9.31 4.70 -3.05
CA ALA A 116 -10.61 4.60 -2.41
C ALA A 116 -10.95 3.15 -2.04
N TYR A 117 -11.47 2.99 -0.83
CA TYR A 117 -12.29 1.84 -0.49
C TYR A 117 -13.51 1.78 -1.41
N MET A 118 -13.81 0.60 -1.95
CA MET A 118 -14.99 0.33 -2.76
C MET A 118 -15.94 -0.58 -1.98
N HIS A 119 -17.23 -0.22 -1.94
CA HIS A 119 -18.25 -0.95 -1.19
C HIS A 119 -18.68 -2.25 -1.90
N ILE A 120 -17.80 -3.25 -1.84
CA ILE A 120 -17.96 -4.57 -2.49
C ILE A 120 -17.38 -5.70 -1.62
N GLY A 121 -17.84 -6.94 -1.89
CA GLY A 121 -17.37 -8.15 -1.21
C GLY A 121 -17.61 -8.16 0.30
N TYR A 122 -16.75 -8.85 1.04
CA TYR A 122 -16.91 -9.05 2.49
C TYR A 122 -16.90 -7.74 3.31
N SER A 123 -16.39 -6.65 2.75
CA SER A 123 -16.35 -5.36 3.41
C SER A 123 -17.74 -4.77 3.70
N MET A 124 -18.75 -5.12 2.90
CA MET A 124 -20.12 -4.59 3.02
C MET A 124 -20.80 -5.00 4.34
N TYR A 125 -20.35 -6.07 4.98
CA TYR A 125 -20.85 -6.48 6.30
C TYR A 125 -20.27 -5.63 7.45
N ARG A 126 -19.25 -4.82 7.19
CA ARG A 126 -18.51 -4.07 8.21
C ARG A 126 -18.50 -2.56 7.97
N LEU A 127 -18.58 -2.14 6.71
CA LEU A 127 -18.50 -0.76 6.27
C LEU A 127 -19.75 -0.42 5.47
N LYS A 128 -20.15 0.85 5.53
CA LYS A 128 -21.30 1.34 4.78
C LYS A 128 -20.85 1.97 3.46
N ARG A 129 -21.80 2.20 2.55
CA ARG A 129 -21.51 2.83 1.26
C ARG A 129 -20.96 4.24 1.41
N GLU A 130 -21.32 4.96 2.47
CA GLU A 130 -20.84 6.31 2.76
C GLU A 130 -19.35 6.33 3.14
N ASN A 131 -18.79 5.18 3.52
CA ASN A 131 -17.36 5.05 3.78
C ASN A 131 -16.52 5.01 2.48
N MET A 132 -17.14 4.87 1.30
CA MET A 132 -16.48 4.90 0.00
C MET A 132 -16.25 6.36 -0.44
N PRO A 133 -15.00 6.86 -0.43
CA PRO A 133 -14.71 8.24 -0.83
C PRO A 133 -14.90 8.45 -2.35
N SER A 134 -15.19 9.68 -2.72
CA SER A 134 -15.13 10.15 -4.12
C SER A 134 -13.68 10.24 -4.60
N HIS A 135 -13.46 10.43 -5.91
CA HIS A 135 -12.11 10.69 -6.42
C HIS A 135 -11.54 11.99 -5.87
N ASP A 136 -12.36 13.04 -5.72
CA ASP A 136 -11.91 14.33 -5.19
C ASP A 136 -11.51 14.24 -3.72
N ASP A 137 -12.23 13.44 -2.92
CA ASP A 137 -11.83 13.13 -1.54
C ASP A 137 -10.42 12.49 -1.52
N ILE A 138 -10.12 11.58 -2.46
CA ILE A 138 -8.80 10.94 -2.59
C ILE A 138 -7.73 11.94 -3.02
N LYS A 139 -8.02 12.84 -3.96
CA LYS A 139 -7.08 13.89 -4.38
C LYS A 139 -6.70 14.82 -3.24
N ILE A 140 -7.68 15.25 -2.44
CA ILE A 140 -7.45 16.10 -1.27
C ILE A 140 -6.56 15.35 -0.27
N PHE A 141 -6.89 14.09 0.05
CA PHE A 141 -6.11 13.27 0.97
C PHE A 141 -4.67 13.05 0.49
N ALA A 142 -4.47 12.76 -0.80
CA ALA A 142 -3.17 12.63 -1.42
C ALA A 142 -2.35 13.94 -1.33
N LYS A 143 -2.99 15.09 -1.57
CA LYS A 143 -2.33 16.40 -1.48
C LYS A 143 -1.83 16.69 -0.06
N LEU A 144 -2.64 16.40 0.96
CA LEU A 144 -2.24 16.57 2.36
C LEU A 144 -1.03 15.70 2.74
N ILE A 145 -0.95 14.47 2.18
CA ILE A 145 0.22 13.60 2.35
C ILE A 145 1.44 14.16 1.60
N ALA A 146 1.25 14.63 0.36
CA ALA A 146 2.31 15.20 -0.46
C ALA A 146 3.00 16.37 0.24
N GLU A 147 2.22 17.31 0.78
CA GLU A 147 2.68 18.51 1.49
C GLU A 147 3.58 18.18 2.70
N GLN A 148 3.38 17.04 3.35
CA GLN A 148 4.13 16.64 4.55
C GLN A 148 5.32 15.69 4.28
N THR A 149 5.41 15.13 3.09
CA THR A 149 6.40 14.09 2.75
C THR A 149 7.37 14.53 1.66
N GLY A 150 7.04 15.60 0.93
CA GLY A 150 7.76 16.01 -0.27
C GLY A 150 7.59 15.05 -1.45
N TYR A 151 6.62 14.14 -1.38
CA TYR A 151 6.21 13.34 -2.54
C TYR A 151 5.34 14.19 -3.45
N ASN A 152 5.47 14.00 -4.76
CA ASN A 152 4.67 14.71 -5.75
C ASN A 152 3.60 13.78 -6.32
N ILE A 153 2.42 14.32 -6.66
CA ILE A 153 1.41 13.59 -7.43
C ILE A 153 1.94 13.44 -8.86
N ILE A 154 2.05 12.20 -9.32
CA ILE A 154 2.59 11.85 -10.65
C ILE A 154 1.56 11.19 -11.56
N GLY A 155 0.38 10.87 -11.04
CA GLY A 155 -0.70 10.26 -11.81
C GLY A 155 -1.96 10.05 -10.99
N GLU A 156 -3.07 9.92 -11.71
CA GLU A 156 -4.37 9.60 -11.11
C GLU A 156 -5.23 8.78 -12.07
N SER A 157 -6.20 8.06 -11.53
CA SER A 157 -7.26 7.41 -12.31
C SER A 157 -8.60 7.59 -11.62
N LYS A 158 -9.47 8.40 -12.24
CA LYS A 158 -10.82 8.69 -11.73
C LYS A 158 -11.70 7.45 -11.69
N ALA A 159 -11.59 6.57 -12.69
CA ALA A 159 -12.36 5.32 -12.77
C ALA A 159 -12.06 4.39 -11.58
N SER A 160 -10.79 4.32 -11.18
CA SER A 160 -10.33 3.48 -10.06
C SER A 160 -10.22 4.24 -8.72
N ARG A 161 -10.57 5.53 -8.71
CA ARG A 161 -10.47 6.46 -7.56
C ARG A 161 -9.14 6.35 -6.83
N VAL A 162 -8.07 6.56 -7.57
CA VAL A 162 -6.70 6.38 -7.10
C VAL A 162 -5.80 7.52 -7.53
N VAL A 163 -4.90 7.93 -6.64
CA VAL A 163 -3.84 8.90 -6.89
C VAL A 163 -2.51 8.27 -6.53
N LEU A 164 -1.52 8.47 -7.40
CA LEU A 164 -0.17 7.94 -7.28
C LEU A 164 0.80 9.09 -6.99
N LEU A 165 1.64 8.89 -5.99
CA LEU A 165 2.67 9.83 -5.59
C LEU A 165 4.06 9.19 -5.70
N SER A 166 5.07 9.99 -6.01
CA SER A 166 6.47 9.61 -5.91
C SER A 166 7.34 10.81 -5.57
N LYS A 167 8.42 10.58 -4.82
CA LYS A 167 9.44 11.58 -4.54
C LYS A 167 10.56 11.59 -5.59
N LYS A 168 10.80 10.46 -6.25
CA LYS A 168 11.96 10.25 -7.14
C LYS A 168 11.62 10.31 -8.64
N LEU A 169 10.34 10.19 -8.99
CA LEU A 169 9.88 10.10 -10.37
C LEU A 169 8.93 11.25 -10.68
N ILE A 170 8.91 11.67 -11.94
CA ILE A 170 8.00 12.70 -12.47
C ILE A 170 6.77 12.10 -13.17
N SER A 171 6.84 10.82 -13.53
CA SER A 171 5.76 10.08 -14.19
C SER A 171 5.78 8.60 -13.77
N PRO A 172 4.63 7.88 -13.85
CA PRO A 172 4.59 6.47 -13.50
C PRO A 172 5.46 5.64 -14.44
N LYS A 173 6.19 4.65 -13.91
CA LYS A 173 6.86 3.65 -14.75
C LYS A 173 5.81 2.86 -15.54
N LYS A 174 6.03 2.76 -16.85
CA LYS A 174 5.29 1.83 -17.72
C LYS A 174 6.05 0.51 -17.76
N PHE A 175 5.32 -0.59 -17.66
CA PHE A 175 5.87 -1.93 -17.85
C PHE A 175 5.40 -2.40 -19.23
N ASN A 176 6.36 -2.84 -20.06
CA ASN A 176 6.13 -3.36 -21.41
C ASN A 176 5.83 -4.86 -21.35
#